data_AF-A0A4Y2GPC1-F1
#
_entry.id   AF-A0A4Y2GPC1-F1
#
_cell.length_a   1.000
_cell.length_b   1.000
_cell.length_c   1.000
_cell.angle_alpha   90.00
_cell.angle_beta   90.00
_cell.angle_gamma   90.00
#
_symmetry.space_group_name_H-M   'P 1'
#
loop_
_entity.id
_entity.type
_entity.pdbx_description
1 polymer ?
#
loop_
_entity_poly.entity_id
_entity_poly.type
_entity_poly.pdbx_seq_one_letter_code
_entity_poly.pdbx_strand_id
1 'polypeptide(L)'
;MSIGHAILLQLVTAVGAVAGTACSLFAEGMDARVTNLILPFTAGGFIYIATVSVIPDLLEDTKFWQSVKEVVALLIGVFMMVLIAQYE
;
A
#
# COMPACT_ATOMS: atom_id res chain seq x y z
N MET A 1 -15.21 -14.92 8.60
CA MET A 1 -14.09 -15.23 7.68
C MET A 1 -13.19 -16.25 8.36
N SER A 2 -12.99 -17.44 7.76
CA SER A 2 -12.12 -18.48 8.35
C SER A 2 -10.64 -18.16 8.06
N ILE A 3 -9.76 -18.40 9.04
CA ILE A 3 -8.31 -18.17 8.97
C ILE A 3 -7.68 -18.75 7.68
N GLY A 4 -8.18 -19.90 7.20
CA GLY A 4 -7.69 -20.50 5.96
C GLY A 4 -7.87 -19.63 4.70
N HIS A 5 -8.95 -18.84 4.63
CA HIS A 5 -9.18 -17.94 3.50
C HIS A 5 -8.26 -16.71 3.53
N ALA A 6 -7.99 -16.17 4.72
CA ALA A 6 -7.05 -15.06 4.88
C ALA A 6 -5.63 -15.45 4.44
N ILE A 7 -5.19 -16.65 4.81
CA ILE A 7 -3.87 -17.19 4.43
C ILE A 7 -3.77 -17.40 2.92
N LEU A 8 -4.82 -17.95 2.28
CA LEU A 8 -4.84 -18.13 0.83
C LEU A 8 -4.78 -16.79 0.08
N LEU A 9 -5.52 -15.78 0.54
CA LEU A 9 -5.48 -14.43 -0.05
C LEU A 9 -4.09 -13.81 0.07
N GLN A 10 -3.46 -13.91 1.25
CA GLN A 10 -2.11 -13.39 1.45
C GLN A 10 -1.07 -14.10 0.58
N LEU A 11 -1.24 -15.41 0.36
CA LEU A 11 -0.39 -16.19 -0.54
C LEU A 11 -0.53 -15.73 -1.99
N VAL A 12 -1.74 -15.44 -2.45
CA VAL A 12 -1.98 -14.87 -3.79
C VAL A 12 -1.28 -13.52 -3.95
N THR A 13 -1.38 -12.63 -2.96
CA THR A 13 -0.67 -11.34 -2.99
C THR A 13 0.85 -11.52 -3.00
N ALA A 14 1.38 -12.46 -2.22
CA ALA A 14 2.82 -12.75 -2.18
C ALA A 14 3.33 -13.33 -3.50
N VAL A 15 2.59 -14.26 -4.12
CA VAL A 15 2.92 -14.81 -5.44
C VAL A 15 2.88 -13.72 -6.51
N GLY A 16 1.89 -12.82 -6.45
CA GLY A 16 1.83 -11.65 -7.34
C GLY A 16 3.05 -10.73 -7.22
N ALA A 17 3.52 -10.47 -5.99
CA ALA A 17 4.72 -9.68 -5.74
C ALA A 17 5.99 -10.36 -6.33
N VAL A 18 6.18 -11.66 -6.07
CA VAL A 18 7.32 -12.43 -6.59
C VAL A 18 7.32 -12.47 -8.12
N ALA A 19 6.16 -12.71 -8.73
CA ALA A 19 6.01 -12.70 -10.19
C ALA A 19 6.32 -11.30 -10.77
N GLY A 20 5.85 -10.23 -10.13
CA GLY A 20 6.16 -8.85 -10.52
C GLY A 20 7.66 -8.56 -10.49
N THR A 21 8.35 -8.94 -9.41
CA THR A 21 9.82 -8.80 -9.32
C THR A 21 10.55 -9.65 -10.36
N ALA A 22 10.13 -10.89 -10.60
CA ALA A 22 10.75 -11.74 -11.62
C ALA A 22 10.59 -11.15 -13.02
N CYS A 23 9.38 -10.72 -13.39
CA CYS A 23 9.12 -10.02 -14.65
C CYS A 23 9.95 -8.73 -14.79
N SER A 24 10.12 -7.98 -13.71
CA SER A 24 10.95 -6.75 -13.70
C SER A 24 12.42 -7.07 -14.00
N LEU A 25 12.95 -8.14 -13.43
CA LEU A 25 14.34 -8.58 -13.68
C LEU A 25 14.53 -9.08 -15.12
N PHE A 26 13.59 -9.87 -15.65
CA PHE A 26 13.66 -10.33 -17.05
C PHE A 26 13.51 -9.20 -18.08
N ALA A 27 12.94 -8.05 -17.69
CA ALA A 27 12.77 -6.86 -18.51
C ALA A 27 13.99 -5.89 -18.46
N GLU A 28 15.15 -6.36 -17.97
CA GLU A 28 16.42 -5.63 -17.91
C GLU A 28 16.70 -4.88 -19.22
N GLY A 29 16.52 -3.55 -19.21
CA GLY A 29 16.68 -2.67 -20.37
C GLY A 29 15.57 -1.62 -20.58
N MET A 30 14.39 -1.78 -19.96
CA MET A 30 13.29 -0.79 -20.04
C MET A 30 13.11 0.05 -18.76
N ASP A 31 14.07 -0.06 -17.83
CA ASP A 31 13.97 0.34 -16.43
C ASP A 31 13.43 1.76 -16.21
N ALA A 32 14.00 2.77 -16.85
CA ALA A 32 13.59 4.16 -16.60
C ALA A 32 12.16 4.49 -17.07
N ARG A 33 11.67 3.87 -18.16
CA ARG A 33 10.31 4.11 -18.68
C ARG A 33 9.27 3.29 -17.95
N VAL A 34 9.61 2.06 -17.59
CA VAL A 34 8.71 1.14 -16.89
C VAL A 34 8.56 1.56 -15.44
N THR A 35 9.64 1.94 -14.75
CA THR A 35 9.60 2.47 -13.38
C THR A 35 8.79 3.76 -13.31
N ASN A 36 8.93 4.67 -14.28
CA ASN A 36 8.13 5.91 -14.34
C ASN A 36 6.62 5.68 -14.57
N LEU A 37 6.19 4.51 -15.05
CA LEU A 37 4.77 4.17 -15.22
C LEU A 37 4.25 3.31 -14.06
N ILE A 38 5.06 2.37 -13.56
CA ILE A 38 4.70 1.49 -12.46
C ILE A 38 4.60 2.27 -11.15
N LEU A 39 5.57 3.14 -10.83
CA LEU A 39 5.54 3.95 -9.60
C LEU A 39 4.24 4.74 -9.41
N PRO A 40 3.79 5.56 -10.37
CA PRO A 40 2.52 6.30 -10.22
C PRO A 40 1.31 5.37 -10.25
N PHE A 41 1.35 4.25 -10.97
CA PHE A 41 0.26 3.27 -10.97
C PHE A 41 0.10 2.61 -9.58
N THR A 42 1.20 2.15 -8.98
CA THR A 42 1.20 1.53 -7.65
C THR A 42 0.87 2.55 -6.56
N ALA A 43 1.44 3.75 -6.62
CA ALA A 43 1.12 4.83 -5.69
C ALA A 43 -0.36 5.25 -5.79
N GLY A 44 -0.89 5.36 -7.01
CA GLY A 44 -2.31 5.66 -7.25
C GLY A 44 -3.23 4.57 -6.71
N GLY A 45 -2.88 3.29 -6.88
CA GLY A 45 -3.62 2.17 -6.30
C GLY A 45 -3.66 2.20 -4.78
N PHE A 46 -2.53 2.49 -4.12
CA PHE A 46 -2.49 2.65 -2.66
C PHE A 46 -3.31 3.84 -2.18
N ILE A 47 -3.23 4.99 -2.86
CA ILE A 47 -4.04 6.17 -2.53
C ILE A 47 -5.53 5.89 -2.73
N TYR A 48 -5.91 5.15 -3.78
CA TYR A 48 -7.30 4.76 -4.03
C TYR A 48 -7.84 3.86 -2.90
N ILE A 49 -7.10 2.81 -2.52
CA ILE A 49 -7.50 1.91 -1.42
C ILE A 49 -7.57 2.69 -0.11
N ALA A 50 -6.59 3.55 0.17
CA ALA A 50 -6.57 4.36 1.39
C ALA A 50 -7.78 5.28 1.47
N THR A 51 -8.17 5.94 0.37
CA THR A 51 -9.25 6.94 0.38
C THR A 51 -10.66 6.36 0.24
N VAL A 52 -10.84 5.29 -0.54
CA VAL A 52 -12.16 4.73 -0.85
C VAL A 52 -12.53 3.56 0.05
N SER A 53 -11.55 2.86 0.61
CA SER A 53 -11.81 1.76 1.55
C SER A 53 -11.43 2.15 2.97
N VAL A 54 -10.20 2.62 3.21
CA VAL A 54 -9.72 2.82 4.59
C VAL A 54 -10.33 4.07 5.26
N ILE A 55 -10.34 5.24 4.60
CA ILE A 55 -10.93 6.47 5.18
C ILE A 55 -12.42 6.33 5.54
N PRO A 56 -13.32 5.81 4.66
CA PRO A 56 -14.72 5.67 5.03
C PRO A 56 -14.91 4.66 6.16
N ASP A 57 -14.24 3.50 6.12
CA ASP A 57 -14.32 2.47 7.17
C ASP A 57 -13.84 3.00 8.54
N LEU A 58 -12.83 3.89 8.53
CA LEU A 58 -12.34 4.61 9.71
C LEU A 58 -13.34 5.63 10.27
N LEU A 59 -14.17 6.23 9.42
CA LEU A 59 -15.16 7.24 9.80
C LEU A 59 -16.56 6.65 10.08
N GLU A 60 -16.85 5.43 9.62
CA GLU A 60 -18.17 4.80 9.70
C GLU A 60 -18.58 4.46 11.15
N ASP A 61 -17.60 4.21 12.04
CA ASP A 61 -17.84 3.73 13.41
C ASP A 61 -17.33 4.66 14.54
N THR A 62 -17.03 5.94 14.25
CA THR A 62 -16.24 6.77 15.19
C THR A 62 -16.95 7.96 15.86
N LYS A 63 -16.78 8.05 17.19
CA LYS A 63 -16.89 9.32 17.95
C LYS A 63 -15.78 10.25 17.44
N PHE A 64 -16.04 11.54 17.24
CA PHE A 64 -15.09 12.53 16.68
C PHE A 64 -13.64 12.43 17.23
N TRP A 65 -13.49 12.12 18.52
CA TRP A 65 -12.20 11.92 19.17
C TRP A 65 -11.40 10.67 18.72
N GLN A 66 -12.06 9.64 18.22
CA GLN A 66 -11.43 8.44 17.68
C GLN A 66 -10.90 8.69 16.27
N SER A 67 -11.68 9.32 15.39
CA SER A 67 -11.23 9.68 14.04
C SER A 67 -10.00 10.59 14.09
N VAL A 68 -9.95 11.54 15.05
CA VAL A 68 -8.76 12.38 15.25
C VAL A 68 -7.52 11.55 15.60
N LYS A 69 -7.63 10.54 16.47
CA LYS A 69 -6.50 9.66 16.82
C LYS A 69 -6.02 8.83 15.64
N GLU A 70 -6.94 8.36 14.80
CA GLU A 70 -6.58 7.56 13.64
C GLU A 70 -5.95 8.40 12.53
N VAL A 71 -6.42 9.64 12.31
CA VAL A 71 -5.75 10.60 11.42
C VAL A 71 -4.34 10.92 11.92
N VAL A 72 -4.16 11.13 13.22
CA VAL A 72 -2.83 11.33 13.82
C VAL A 72 -1.95 10.09 13.62
N ALA A 73 -2.49 8.88 13.82
CA ALA A 73 -1.75 7.64 13.58
C ALA A 73 -1.34 7.48 12.10
N LEU A 74 -2.21 7.85 11.16
CA LEU A 74 -1.92 7.87 9.73
C LEU A 74 -0.81 8.87 9.40
N LEU A 75 -0.85 10.08 9.96
CA LEU A 75 0.21 11.08 9.80
C LEU A 75 1.54 10.61 10.39
N ILE A 76 1.53 9.93 11.54
CA ILE A 76 2.74 9.32 12.13
C ILE A 76 3.31 8.25 11.21
N GLY A 77 2.47 7.40 10.61
CA GLY A 77 2.90 6.38 9.65
C GLY A 77 3.56 6.99 8.41
N VAL A 78 2.98 8.06 7.86
CA VAL A 78 3.58 8.80 6.74
C VAL A 78 4.90 9.46 7.16
N PHE A 79 4.95 10.07 8.35
CA PHE A 79 6.17 10.67 8.88
C PHE A 79 7.29 9.64 9.02
N MET A 80 7.00 8.43 9.50
CA MET A 80 7.97 7.31 9.54
C MET A 80 8.47 6.93 8.15
N MET A 81 7.59 6.84 7.15
CA MET A 81 8.00 6.54 5.77
C MET A 81 8.92 7.63 5.19
N VAL A 82 8.63 8.90 5.46
CA VAL A 82 9.50 10.02 5.03
C VAL A 82 10.84 9.98 5.75
N LEU A 83 10.87 9.68 7.05
CA LEU A 83 12.12 9.52 7.78
C LEU A 83 12.98 8.40 7.18
N ILE A 84 12.40 7.24 6.85
CA ILE A 84 13.13 6.15 6.19
C ILE A 84 13.68 6.63 4.84
N ALA A 85 12.86 7.28 4.02
CA ALA A 85 13.27 7.79 2.70
C ALA A 85 14.32 8.93 2.75
N GLN A 86 14.54 9.57 3.90
CA GLN A 86 15.64 10.54 4.08
C GLN A 86 16.94 9.88 4.55
N TYR A 87 16.86 8.69 5.15
CA TYR A 87 18.01 7.94 5.64
C TYR A 87 18.48 6.84 4.67
N GLU A 88 17.65 6.46 3.70
CA GLU A 88 17.98 5.63 2.53
C GLU A 88 18.69 6.44 1.44
#